data_AF-A0A359MW42-F1
#
_entry.id   AF-A0A359MW42-F1
#
_cell.length_a   1.000
_cell.length_b   1.000
_cell.length_c   1.000
_cell.angle_alpha   90.00
_cell.angle_beta   90.00
_cell.angle_gamma   90.00
#
_symmetry.space_group_name_H-M   'P 1'
#
loop_
_entity.id
_entity.type
_entity.pdbx_description
1 polymer ?
#
loop_
_entity_poly.entity_id
_entity_poly.type
_entity_poly.pdbx_seq_one_letter_code
_entity_poly.pdbx_strand_id
1 'polypeptide(L)'
;MINNMLGIDIGSTTVKIVIINKDGEILFSDYERHFANIQETLAGLMKKALDALGDLKVAPVITGSGGLTISKHMGVPFVQEVIAVSTALQDYAPQTDVAIELGGEDAKIIYFTNGIDQRMNGICAGGTGSFIDQMASLLNTDAAGLNEYAKSYQIIYPIAARCGVFAKSDIQPLINEGATKPDLSISVFQAVVNQTISGLACGKPIRGNVAFLGGPLHFLTELKKAFIRTLKLSDDQVIAPEHSHLFAAIGAAMNANPEITTDISSLHDKLSHGIKMDFEVNRMEPLFADEADYEAFKERHAKHTVKKGNLAEYEGNCFLGIDAGSTTTKVAIVGEDGSLLYSFYSNNNGSPLKTAIRSLKEIYEILPKNVKIVRSCSTGYGEALIKAALVLDEGEVETVAHYHAAAFFEPDVDCILDIGGQDMKCIKIKNNTVDNVLLNEACSSGCGSFIETFAKSLNYEIEDFAKVALFAKNPIDLGSRCTVFMNSKVKQAQKEGATVADISSGLAYSV
;
A
#
# COMPACT_ATOMS: atom_id res chain seq x y z
N MET A 1 42.21 9.00 -17.78
CA MET A 1 41.30 9.84 -16.97
C MET A 1 39.91 9.29 -17.18
N ILE A 2 39.21 8.97 -16.10
CA ILE A 2 37.84 8.46 -16.20
C ILE A 2 36.95 9.64 -16.49
N ASN A 3 36.15 9.49 -17.53
CA ASN A 3 35.26 10.54 -17.97
C ASN A 3 33.85 10.34 -17.42
N ASN A 4 33.50 9.17 -16.86
CA ASN A 4 32.11 8.81 -16.53
C ASN A 4 31.99 8.18 -15.14
N MET A 5 31.04 8.68 -14.35
CA MET A 5 30.72 8.22 -13.00
C MET A 5 29.30 7.68 -12.97
N LEU A 6 29.09 6.52 -12.35
CA LEU A 6 27.79 5.87 -12.24
C LEU A 6 27.32 5.92 -10.78
N GLY A 7 26.22 6.59 -10.55
CA GLY A 7 25.52 6.58 -9.27
C GLY A 7 24.32 5.67 -9.33
N ILE A 8 24.17 4.81 -8.32
CA ILE A 8 23.07 3.86 -8.18
C ILE A 8 22.39 4.12 -6.84
N ASP A 9 21.13 4.53 -6.86
CA ASP A 9 20.30 4.68 -5.66
C ASP A 9 19.31 3.51 -5.58
N ILE A 10 19.50 2.63 -4.61
CA ILE A 10 18.60 1.50 -4.33
C ILE A 10 17.77 1.86 -3.11
N GLY A 11 16.61 2.46 -3.35
CA GLY A 11 15.66 2.85 -2.32
C GLY A 11 14.80 1.68 -1.81
N SER A 12 13.80 2.01 -1.00
CA SER A 12 12.83 1.05 -0.44
C SER A 12 11.84 0.51 -1.47
N THR A 13 11.48 1.32 -2.47
CA THR A 13 10.49 0.97 -3.49
C THR A 13 11.00 1.10 -4.92
N THR A 14 12.15 1.77 -5.13
CA THR A 14 12.66 2.17 -6.45
C THR A 14 14.15 1.96 -6.58
N VAL A 15 14.61 1.75 -7.80
CA VAL A 15 16.02 1.75 -8.19
C VAL A 15 16.22 2.87 -9.20
N LYS A 16 17.29 3.62 -9.04
CA LYS A 16 17.64 4.75 -9.91
C LYS A 16 19.09 4.64 -10.29
N ILE A 17 19.39 4.95 -11.55
CA ILE A 17 20.77 5.03 -12.01
C ILE A 17 20.99 6.36 -12.72
N VAL A 18 22.17 6.92 -12.53
CA VAL A 18 22.61 8.13 -13.23
C VAL A 18 24.06 7.93 -13.64
N ILE A 19 24.34 8.16 -14.93
CA ILE A 19 25.70 8.23 -15.46
C ILE A 19 25.97 9.69 -15.79
N ILE A 20 26.94 10.29 -15.09
CA ILE A 20 27.40 11.66 -15.34
C ILE A 20 28.80 11.65 -15.92
N ASN A 21 29.12 12.65 -16.73
CA ASN A 21 30.49 12.88 -17.18
C ASN A 21 31.31 13.69 -16.14
N LYS A 22 32.59 13.90 -16.43
CA LYS A 22 33.52 14.69 -15.58
C LYS A 22 33.09 16.15 -15.37
N ASP A 23 32.27 16.69 -16.26
CA ASP A 23 31.77 18.06 -16.24
C ASP A 23 30.42 18.14 -15.51
N GLY A 24 29.92 17.01 -14.99
CA GLY A 24 28.66 16.91 -14.25
C GLY A 24 27.43 16.71 -15.14
N GLU A 25 27.59 16.60 -16.46
CA GLU A 25 26.46 16.43 -17.38
C GLU A 25 25.91 15.00 -17.31
N ILE A 26 24.59 14.87 -17.21
CA ILE A 26 23.91 13.56 -17.22
C ILE A 26 23.93 13.00 -18.64
N LEU A 27 24.64 11.89 -18.82
CA LEU A 27 24.68 11.13 -20.07
C LEU A 27 23.52 10.14 -20.17
N PHE A 28 23.11 9.57 -19.04
CA PHE A 28 21.97 8.66 -18.93
C PHE A 28 21.40 8.72 -17.53
N SER A 29 20.08 8.64 -17.44
CA SER A 29 19.39 8.39 -16.17
C SER A 29 18.11 7.62 -16.39
N ASP A 30 17.74 6.81 -15.41
CA ASP A 30 16.45 6.14 -15.38
C ASP A 30 16.03 5.84 -13.93
N TYR A 31 14.72 5.68 -13.74
CA TYR A 31 14.06 5.48 -12.45
C TYR A 31 12.96 4.43 -12.61
N GLU A 32 13.05 3.35 -11.85
CA GLU A 32 12.05 2.28 -11.89
C GLU A 32 11.62 1.82 -10.50
N ARG A 33 10.35 1.45 -10.36
CA ARG A 33 9.88 0.71 -9.19
C ARG A 33 10.34 -0.74 -9.31
N HIS A 34 11.00 -1.26 -8.29
CA HIS A 34 11.55 -2.61 -8.36
C HIS A 34 10.56 -3.71 -7.99
N PHE A 35 9.40 -3.40 -7.39
CA PHE A 35 8.38 -4.39 -6.96
C PHE A 35 8.97 -5.61 -6.26
N ALA A 36 9.88 -5.35 -5.32
CA ALA A 36 10.68 -6.36 -4.60
C ALA A 36 11.72 -7.17 -5.39
N ASN A 37 11.90 -6.90 -6.67
CA ASN A 37 12.86 -7.57 -7.52
C ASN A 37 14.07 -6.67 -7.86
N ILE A 38 14.81 -6.26 -6.83
CA ILE A 38 15.89 -5.25 -6.95
C ILE A 38 16.96 -5.68 -7.97
N GLN A 39 17.39 -6.94 -7.93
CA GLN A 39 18.48 -7.43 -8.80
C GLN A 39 18.07 -7.40 -10.28
N GLU A 40 16.88 -7.90 -10.61
CA GLU A 40 16.39 -7.92 -12.00
C GLU A 40 16.12 -6.50 -12.50
N THR A 41 15.50 -5.64 -11.69
CA THR A 41 15.29 -4.24 -12.04
C THR A 41 16.61 -3.51 -12.29
N LEU A 42 17.60 -3.67 -11.41
CA LEU A 42 18.92 -3.06 -11.62
C LEU A 42 19.63 -3.62 -12.86
N ALA A 43 19.50 -4.93 -13.13
CA ALA A 43 20.03 -5.53 -14.35
C ALA A 43 19.35 -4.92 -15.59
N GLY A 44 18.03 -4.77 -15.57
CA GLY A 44 17.27 -4.11 -16.64
C GLY A 44 17.72 -2.66 -16.87
N LEU A 45 17.93 -1.90 -15.79
CA LEU A 45 18.46 -0.53 -15.88
C LEU A 45 19.89 -0.48 -16.45
N MET A 46 20.78 -1.39 -16.02
CA MET A 46 22.12 -1.51 -16.61
C MET A 46 22.04 -1.86 -18.10
N LYS A 47 21.11 -2.73 -18.49
CA LYS A 47 20.90 -3.09 -19.89
C LYS A 47 20.45 -1.90 -20.74
N LYS A 48 19.50 -1.09 -20.25
CA LYS A 48 19.09 0.14 -20.92
C LYS A 48 20.23 1.14 -21.08
N ALA A 49 21.06 1.31 -20.04
CA ALA A 49 22.23 2.17 -20.11
C ALA A 49 23.25 1.67 -21.15
N LEU A 50 23.48 0.34 -21.20
CA LEU A 50 24.33 -0.32 -22.19
C LEU A 50 23.81 -0.10 -23.63
N ASP A 51 22.50 -0.22 -23.83
CA ASP A 51 21.87 -0.04 -25.15
C ASP A 51 21.91 1.43 -25.60
N ALA A 52 21.83 2.39 -24.67
CA ALA A 52 21.85 3.82 -24.97
C ALA A 52 23.27 4.38 -25.20
N LEU A 53 24.25 3.95 -24.41
CA LEU A 53 25.59 4.53 -24.39
C LEU A 53 26.69 3.60 -24.94
N GLY A 54 26.39 2.33 -25.18
CA GLY A 54 27.38 1.29 -25.43
C GLY A 54 28.09 0.84 -24.14
N ASP A 55 29.08 -0.04 -24.30
CA ASP A 55 29.82 -0.59 -23.16
C ASP A 55 30.88 0.42 -22.65
N LEU A 56 30.42 1.38 -21.88
CA LEU A 56 31.26 2.40 -21.27
C LEU A 56 31.92 1.89 -20.00
N LYS A 57 33.17 2.32 -19.81
CA LYS A 57 33.86 2.20 -18.53
C LYS A 57 33.39 3.30 -17.58
N VAL A 58 32.91 2.89 -16.40
CA VAL A 58 32.34 3.77 -15.36
C VAL A 58 33.00 3.55 -14.01
N ALA A 59 32.95 4.57 -13.16
CA ALA A 59 33.27 4.47 -11.73
C ALA A 59 31.96 4.40 -10.92
N PRO A 60 31.52 3.20 -10.47
CA PRO A 60 30.22 3.04 -9.84
C PRO A 60 30.25 3.32 -8.33
N VAL A 61 29.16 3.88 -7.81
CA VAL A 61 28.88 4.00 -6.37
C VAL A 61 27.41 3.71 -6.11
N ILE A 62 27.14 2.91 -5.08
CA ILE A 62 25.78 2.59 -4.63
C ILE A 62 25.43 3.40 -3.37
N THR A 63 24.19 3.84 -3.28
CA THR A 63 23.56 4.40 -2.09
C THR A 63 22.15 3.81 -1.87
N GLY A 64 21.43 4.32 -0.88
CA GLY A 64 20.05 3.94 -0.58
C GLY A 64 19.90 2.76 0.39
N SER A 65 18.72 2.64 0.99
CA SER A 65 18.40 1.69 2.06
C SER A 65 18.40 0.22 1.62
N GLY A 66 18.29 -0.07 0.33
CA GLY A 66 18.44 -1.41 -0.26
C GLY A 66 19.84 -1.70 -0.80
N GLY A 67 20.75 -0.71 -0.82
CA GLY A 67 21.99 -0.78 -1.58
C GLY A 67 23.15 -1.51 -0.90
N LEU A 68 23.18 -1.55 0.44
CA LEU A 68 24.37 -2.00 1.19
C LEU A 68 24.76 -3.46 0.91
N THR A 69 23.78 -4.36 0.87
CA THR A 69 24.07 -5.78 0.63
C THR A 69 24.50 -6.04 -0.81
N ILE A 70 23.85 -5.38 -1.78
CA ILE A 70 24.21 -5.49 -3.21
C ILE A 70 25.61 -4.91 -3.45
N SER A 71 25.94 -3.78 -2.83
CA SER A 71 27.28 -3.18 -2.88
C SER A 71 28.38 -4.17 -2.51
N LYS A 72 28.22 -4.89 -1.38
CA LYS A 72 29.19 -5.88 -0.92
C LYS A 72 29.40 -7.02 -1.92
N HIS A 73 28.33 -7.57 -2.49
CA HIS A 73 28.40 -8.68 -3.44
C HIS A 73 28.92 -8.26 -4.82
N MET A 74 28.60 -7.04 -5.25
CA MET A 74 29.05 -6.48 -6.52
C MET A 74 30.53 -6.03 -6.48
N GLY A 75 31.06 -5.78 -5.29
CA GLY A 75 32.37 -5.14 -5.09
C GLY A 75 32.34 -3.65 -5.46
N VAL A 76 31.17 -3.00 -5.34
CA VAL A 76 30.96 -1.59 -5.68
C VAL A 76 30.94 -0.76 -4.40
N PRO A 77 31.67 0.36 -4.30
CA PRO A 77 31.66 1.24 -3.14
C PRO A 77 30.25 1.68 -2.72
N PHE A 78 30.03 1.80 -1.40
CA PHE A 78 28.79 2.32 -0.84
C PHE A 78 29.03 3.70 -0.21
N VAL A 79 28.14 4.64 -0.51
CA VAL A 79 28.08 5.95 0.16
C VAL A 79 26.75 6.11 0.88
N GLN A 80 26.77 6.72 2.06
CA GLN A 80 25.54 7.01 2.80
C GLN A 80 24.69 8.03 2.05
N GLU A 81 23.38 7.81 2.01
CA GLU A 81 22.44 8.63 1.23
C GLU A 81 22.48 10.12 1.63
N VAL A 82 22.56 10.39 2.93
CA VAL A 82 22.71 11.76 3.45
C VAL A 82 23.97 12.46 2.92
N ILE A 83 25.07 11.73 2.73
CA ILE A 83 26.31 12.27 2.17
C ILE A 83 26.10 12.54 0.68
N ALA A 84 25.57 11.58 -0.06
CA ALA A 84 25.27 11.74 -1.49
C ALA A 84 24.39 12.96 -1.75
N VAL A 85 23.23 13.06 -1.09
CA VAL A 85 22.31 14.19 -1.22
C VAL A 85 22.97 15.51 -0.83
N SER A 86 23.78 15.52 0.23
CA SER A 86 24.53 16.72 0.65
C SER A 86 25.53 17.16 -0.42
N THR A 87 26.29 16.23 -1.01
CA THR A 87 27.24 16.53 -2.10
C THR A 87 26.54 17.13 -3.31
N ALA A 88 25.42 16.53 -3.74
CA ALA A 88 24.67 17.05 -4.88
C ALA A 88 24.07 18.44 -4.59
N LEU A 89 23.60 18.71 -3.36
CA LEU A 89 23.02 20.01 -3.00
C LEU A 89 24.08 21.10 -2.88
N GLN A 90 25.27 20.77 -2.38
CA GLN A 90 26.38 21.72 -2.29
C GLN A 90 26.84 22.22 -3.67
N ASP A 91 26.75 21.38 -4.69
CA ASP A 91 27.06 21.76 -6.07
C ASP A 91 25.91 22.52 -6.74
N TYR A 92 24.68 21.98 -6.67
CA TYR A 92 23.53 22.55 -7.37
C TYR A 92 22.95 23.83 -6.71
N ALA A 93 22.86 23.87 -5.38
CA ALA A 93 22.26 24.95 -4.63
C ALA A 93 22.93 25.11 -3.25
N PRO A 94 24.17 25.63 -3.20
CA PRO A 94 24.95 25.74 -1.95
C PRO A 94 24.30 26.59 -0.86
N GLN A 95 23.34 27.45 -1.22
CA GLN A 95 22.54 28.25 -0.29
C GLN A 95 21.44 27.47 0.44
N THR A 96 21.29 26.15 0.21
CA THR A 96 20.25 25.33 0.85
C THR A 96 20.44 25.28 2.37
N ASP A 97 19.42 25.69 3.12
CA ASP A 97 19.41 25.62 4.58
C ASP A 97 18.81 24.30 5.08
N VAL A 98 17.76 23.83 4.42
CA VAL A 98 17.03 22.60 4.76
C VAL A 98 16.63 21.85 3.50
N ALA A 99 16.80 20.53 3.48
CA ALA A 99 16.22 19.66 2.45
C ALA A 99 15.12 18.78 3.06
N ILE A 100 13.96 18.75 2.40
CA ILE A 100 12.88 17.80 2.67
C ILE A 100 12.90 16.78 1.54
N GLU A 101 13.15 15.53 1.88
CA GLU A 101 13.16 14.42 0.94
C GLU A 101 12.05 13.44 1.31
N LEU A 102 11.17 13.16 0.36
CA LEU A 102 10.15 12.12 0.52
C LEU A 102 10.50 10.93 -0.37
N GLY A 103 10.67 9.77 0.25
CA GLY A 103 10.86 8.48 -0.40
C GLY A 103 9.56 7.67 -0.46
N GLY A 104 9.70 6.40 -0.88
CA GLY A 104 8.60 5.45 -0.89
C GLY A 104 8.14 5.09 0.52
N GLU A 105 9.06 4.75 1.42
CA GLU A 105 8.73 4.26 2.78
C GLU A 105 9.36 5.10 3.89
N ASP A 106 10.13 6.12 3.52
CA ASP A 106 10.83 6.99 4.43
C ASP A 106 10.67 8.45 3.99
N ALA A 107 10.85 9.35 4.94
CA ALA A 107 10.85 10.79 4.78
C ALA A 107 12.01 11.34 5.61
N LYS A 108 12.69 12.35 5.08
CA LYS A 108 13.88 12.93 5.69
C LYS A 108 13.80 14.45 5.70
N ILE A 109 14.32 15.03 6.77
CA ILE A 109 14.65 16.44 6.84
C ILE A 109 16.14 16.54 7.16
N ILE A 110 16.90 17.16 6.25
CA ILE A 110 18.34 17.39 6.41
C ILE A 110 18.53 18.88 6.64
N TYR A 111 19.13 19.25 7.77
CA TYR A 111 19.49 20.64 8.07
C TYR A 111 20.98 20.84 7.77
N PHE A 112 21.32 21.93 7.10
CA PHE A 112 22.71 22.28 6.74
C PHE A 112 23.29 23.39 7.62
N THR A 113 22.43 24.20 8.26
CA THR A 113 22.87 25.27 9.16
C THR A 113 23.46 24.70 10.45
N ASN A 114 24.67 25.14 10.80
CA ASN A 114 25.45 24.69 11.97
C ASN A 114 25.84 23.20 11.95
N GLY A 115 26.13 22.67 10.76
CA GLY A 115 26.49 21.27 10.53
C GLY A 115 25.31 20.45 10.02
N ILE A 116 25.62 19.28 9.46
CA ILE A 116 24.62 18.39 8.88
C ILE A 116 23.91 17.62 9.99
N ASP A 117 22.59 17.85 10.12
CA ASP A 117 21.71 17.15 11.07
C ASP A 117 20.54 16.52 10.29
N GLN A 118 20.43 15.19 10.35
CA GLN A 118 19.40 14.43 9.64
C GLN A 118 18.33 13.95 10.62
N ARG A 119 17.06 14.15 10.24
CA ARG A 119 15.88 13.58 10.88
C ARG A 119 15.15 12.68 9.89
N MET A 120 14.80 11.47 10.30
CA MET A 120 14.18 10.47 9.43
C MET A 120 13.16 9.62 10.20
N ASN A 121 12.04 9.28 9.57
CA ASN A 121 11.18 8.19 10.02
C ASN A 121 11.64 6.89 9.35
N GLY A 122 12.08 5.92 10.15
CA GLY A 122 12.54 4.63 9.63
C GLY A 122 11.49 3.51 9.70
N ILE A 123 10.36 3.76 10.36
CA ILE A 123 9.37 2.71 10.65
C ILE A 123 7.99 3.13 10.14
N CYS A 124 7.52 4.35 10.40
CA CYS A 124 6.14 4.70 10.11
C CYS A 124 5.91 5.16 8.65
N ALA A 125 4.98 4.51 7.94
CA ALA A 125 4.56 4.92 6.60
C ALA A 125 3.89 6.31 6.55
N GLY A 126 3.39 6.82 7.69
CA GLY A 126 2.80 8.16 7.76
C GLY A 126 3.79 9.23 7.31
N GLY A 127 3.38 10.04 6.33
CA GLY A 127 4.22 11.09 5.75
C GLY A 127 5.09 10.66 4.56
N THR A 128 4.90 9.47 3.99
CA THR A 128 5.74 8.92 2.91
C THR A 128 4.95 8.63 1.62
N GLY A 129 5.62 8.25 0.54
CA GLY A 129 4.97 7.82 -0.70
C GLY A 129 4.03 6.61 -0.53
N SER A 130 4.34 5.69 0.38
CA SER A 130 3.53 4.50 0.66
C SER A 130 2.18 4.87 1.26
N PHE A 131 2.14 5.91 2.11
CA PHE A 131 0.87 6.47 2.59
C PHE A 131 0.03 7.00 1.43
N ILE A 132 0.65 7.74 0.50
CA ILE A 132 -0.03 8.28 -0.68
C ILE A 132 -0.58 7.15 -1.55
N ASP A 133 0.22 6.11 -1.82
CA ASP A 133 -0.22 4.93 -2.58
C ASP A 133 -1.43 4.24 -1.93
N GLN A 134 -1.42 4.10 -0.59
CA GLN A 134 -2.54 3.49 0.14
C GLN A 134 -3.82 4.34 0.07
N MET A 135 -3.70 5.67 0.16
CA MET A 135 -4.85 6.57 0.05
C MET A 135 -5.36 6.67 -1.40
N ALA A 136 -4.45 6.61 -2.38
CA ALA A 136 -4.80 6.57 -3.79
C ALA A 136 -5.63 5.32 -4.09
N SER A 137 -5.17 4.16 -3.60
CA SER A 137 -5.91 2.90 -3.73
C SER A 137 -7.28 2.97 -3.05
N LEU A 138 -7.41 3.62 -1.88
CA LEU A 138 -8.70 3.81 -1.21
C LEU A 138 -9.68 4.62 -2.09
N LEU A 139 -9.17 5.65 -2.77
CA LEU A 139 -9.96 6.51 -3.65
C LEU A 139 -10.09 5.98 -5.09
N ASN A 140 -9.67 4.72 -5.30
CA ASN A 140 -9.65 4.02 -6.58
C ASN A 140 -8.97 4.84 -7.69
N THR A 141 -7.73 5.24 -7.42
CA THR A 141 -6.87 6.00 -8.31
C THR A 141 -5.39 5.67 -8.00
N ASP A 142 -4.45 6.31 -8.68
CA ASP A 142 -3.03 6.26 -8.35
C ASP A 142 -2.53 7.61 -7.80
N ALA A 143 -1.26 7.71 -7.45
CA ALA A 143 -0.68 8.94 -6.91
C ALA A 143 -0.82 10.12 -7.89
N ALA A 144 -0.70 9.87 -9.20
CA ALA A 144 -0.88 10.89 -10.23
C ALA A 144 -2.33 11.40 -10.29
N GLY A 145 -3.30 10.49 -10.19
CA GLY A 145 -4.71 10.85 -10.16
C GLY A 145 -5.12 11.55 -8.87
N LEU A 146 -4.52 11.21 -7.71
CA LEU A 146 -4.66 12.05 -6.49
C LEU A 146 -4.15 13.47 -6.75
N ASN A 147 -2.99 13.60 -7.40
CA ASN A 147 -2.43 14.91 -7.75
C ASN A 147 -3.35 15.70 -8.68
N GLU A 148 -3.99 15.04 -9.64
CA GLU A 148 -4.95 15.69 -10.53
C GLU A 148 -6.21 16.14 -9.79
N TYR A 149 -6.82 15.26 -8.99
CA TYR A 149 -8.00 15.62 -8.19
C TYR A 149 -7.74 16.76 -7.23
N ALA A 150 -6.57 16.77 -6.58
CA ALA A 150 -6.20 17.79 -5.62
C ALA A 150 -6.09 19.21 -6.21
N LYS A 151 -6.13 19.41 -7.53
CA LYS A 151 -6.07 20.75 -8.15
C LYS A 151 -7.34 21.57 -7.98
N SER A 152 -8.49 20.92 -7.82
CA SER A 152 -9.81 21.58 -7.83
C SER A 152 -10.54 21.52 -6.47
N TYR A 153 -9.81 21.26 -5.39
CA TYR A 153 -10.39 21.18 -4.05
C TYR A 153 -11.02 22.49 -3.59
N GLN A 154 -12.01 22.38 -2.71
CA GLN A 154 -12.67 23.51 -2.04
C GLN A 154 -12.45 23.47 -0.52
N ILE A 155 -12.34 22.27 0.05
CA ILE A 155 -12.25 22.04 1.49
C ILE A 155 -11.06 21.12 1.78
N ILE A 156 -10.38 21.38 2.90
CA ILE A 156 -9.36 20.49 3.46
C ILE A 156 -9.92 19.93 4.77
N TYR A 157 -10.18 18.63 4.79
CA TYR A 157 -10.60 17.89 5.97
C TYR A 157 -9.41 17.55 6.86
N PRO A 158 -9.56 17.63 8.19
CA PRO A 158 -8.51 17.19 9.10
C PRO A 158 -8.43 15.65 9.09
N ILE A 159 -7.27 15.11 8.68
CA ILE A 159 -6.97 13.67 8.71
C ILE A 159 -5.75 13.45 9.59
N ALA A 160 -5.82 12.48 10.50
CA ALA A 160 -4.69 12.11 11.34
C ALA A 160 -3.67 11.32 10.51
N ALA A 161 -2.56 11.96 10.18
CA ALA A 161 -1.52 11.45 9.30
C ALA A 161 -0.57 10.41 9.94
N ARG A 162 -1.08 9.59 10.86
CA ARG A 162 -0.25 8.67 11.67
C ARG A 162 0.17 7.43 10.89
N CYS A 163 -0.80 6.64 10.44
CA CYS A 163 -0.60 5.42 9.66
C CYS A 163 -1.64 5.40 8.55
N GLY A 164 -1.32 4.79 7.40
CA GLY A 164 -2.31 4.62 6.33
C GLY A 164 -3.56 3.86 6.79
N VAL A 165 -3.45 3.00 7.79
CA VAL A 165 -4.61 2.36 8.40
C VAL A 165 -5.52 3.38 9.09
N PHE A 166 -5.00 4.17 10.03
CA PHE A 166 -5.81 5.16 10.74
C PHE A 166 -6.38 6.22 9.80
N ALA A 167 -5.61 6.64 8.79
CA ALA A 167 -6.11 7.57 7.80
C ALA A 167 -7.26 6.99 6.96
N LYS A 168 -7.28 5.68 6.68
CA LYS A 168 -8.46 5.04 6.07
C LYS A 168 -9.69 5.16 6.99
N SER A 169 -9.52 4.90 8.30
CA SER A 169 -10.61 5.05 9.28
C SER A 169 -11.12 6.49 9.40
N ASP A 170 -10.26 7.49 9.20
CA ASP A 170 -10.65 8.91 9.16
C ASP A 170 -11.34 9.30 7.84
N ILE A 171 -10.92 8.71 6.71
CA ILE A 171 -11.43 9.05 5.37
C ILE A 171 -12.74 8.33 5.06
N GLN A 172 -12.95 7.10 5.52
CA GLN A 172 -14.12 6.31 5.17
C GLN A 172 -15.45 6.98 5.59
N PRO A 173 -15.58 7.56 6.81
CA PRO A 173 -16.77 8.33 7.18
C PRO A 173 -16.99 9.52 6.24
N LEU A 174 -15.93 10.24 5.88
CA LEU A 174 -16.02 11.38 4.95
C LEU A 174 -16.53 10.94 3.57
N ILE A 175 -16.10 9.78 3.06
CA ILE A 175 -16.63 9.20 1.82
C ILE A 175 -18.13 8.91 1.96
N ASN A 176 -18.54 8.31 3.08
CA ASN A 176 -19.94 7.96 3.33
C ASN A 176 -20.83 9.21 3.52
N GLU A 177 -20.26 10.30 4.02
CA GLU A 177 -20.90 11.62 4.15
C GLU A 177 -20.90 12.42 2.83
N GLY A 178 -20.27 11.89 1.77
CA GLY A 178 -20.29 12.49 0.43
C GLY A 178 -19.15 13.48 0.15
N ALA A 179 -18.05 13.44 0.89
CA ALA A 179 -16.86 14.23 0.60
C ALA A 179 -16.32 13.93 -0.81
N THR A 180 -15.91 14.97 -1.53
CA THR A 180 -15.50 14.85 -2.93
C THR A 180 -14.08 14.31 -3.06
N LYS A 181 -13.77 13.60 -4.16
CA LYS A 181 -12.40 13.14 -4.43
C LYS A 181 -11.36 14.29 -4.42
N PRO A 182 -11.64 15.48 -5.00
CA PRO A 182 -10.75 16.64 -4.86
C PRO A 182 -10.42 17.02 -3.42
N ASP A 183 -11.44 17.15 -2.57
CA ASP A 183 -11.27 17.55 -1.18
C ASP A 183 -10.52 16.48 -0.37
N LEU A 184 -10.84 15.20 -0.59
CA LEU A 184 -10.13 14.09 0.04
C LEU A 184 -8.66 14.02 -0.40
N SER A 185 -8.38 14.26 -1.69
CA SER A 185 -7.02 14.19 -2.24
C SER A 185 -6.09 15.27 -1.66
N ILE A 186 -6.56 16.53 -1.57
CA ILE A 186 -5.76 17.58 -0.93
C ILE A 186 -5.62 17.33 0.58
N SER A 187 -6.62 16.74 1.23
CA SER A 187 -6.60 16.43 2.66
C SER A 187 -5.56 15.36 2.97
N VAL A 188 -5.44 14.36 2.09
CA VAL A 188 -4.38 13.33 2.13
C VAL A 188 -2.99 13.98 2.00
N PHE A 189 -2.79 14.90 1.05
CA PHE A 189 -1.50 15.59 0.93
C PHE A 189 -1.21 16.48 2.14
N GLN A 190 -2.21 17.20 2.65
CA GLN A 190 -2.04 18.02 3.85
C GLN A 190 -1.69 17.15 5.07
N ALA A 191 -2.27 15.95 5.17
CA ALA A 191 -1.92 14.96 6.19
C ALA A 191 -0.43 14.60 6.09
N VAL A 192 0.07 14.25 4.90
CA VAL A 192 1.51 13.96 4.66
C VAL A 192 2.41 15.11 5.09
N VAL A 193 2.05 16.34 4.71
CA VAL A 193 2.79 17.56 5.08
C VAL A 193 2.84 17.72 6.60
N ASN A 194 1.68 17.62 7.26
CA ASN A 194 1.58 17.77 8.71
C ASN A 194 2.41 16.71 9.44
N GLN A 195 2.37 15.45 9.00
CA GLN A 195 3.16 14.37 9.60
C GLN A 195 4.65 14.59 9.41
N THR A 196 5.07 15.00 8.20
CA THR A 196 6.48 15.23 7.90
C THR A 196 7.03 16.35 8.77
N ILE A 197 6.34 17.49 8.82
CA ILE A 197 6.78 18.66 9.60
C ILE A 197 6.71 18.36 11.09
N SER A 198 5.56 17.95 11.62
CA SER A 198 5.39 17.75 13.06
C SER A 198 6.17 16.55 13.59
N GLY A 199 6.24 15.47 12.81
CA GLY A 199 6.87 14.22 13.20
C GLY A 199 8.40 14.25 13.10
N LEU A 200 8.97 14.91 12.10
CA LEU A 200 10.44 14.89 11.87
C LEU A 200 11.15 16.15 12.35
N ALA A 201 10.51 17.32 12.27
CA ALA A 201 11.18 18.55 12.67
C ALA A 201 11.43 18.60 14.19
N CYS A 202 10.61 17.90 14.99
CA CYS A 202 10.73 17.80 16.46
C CYS A 202 11.00 19.14 17.16
N GLY A 203 10.36 20.22 16.68
CA GLY A 203 10.53 21.57 17.22
C GLY A 203 11.66 22.41 16.60
N LYS A 204 12.52 21.83 15.76
CA LYS A 204 13.52 22.57 14.98
C LYS A 204 12.86 23.23 13.77
N PRO A 205 12.82 24.56 13.68
CA PRO A 205 12.08 25.24 12.62
C PRO A 205 12.70 25.00 11.24
N ILE A 206 11.86 24.80 10.23
CA ILE A 206 12.25 24.73 8.81
C ILE A 206 12.17 26.16 8.26
N ARG A 207 13.32 26.77 7.95
CA ARG A 207 13.45 28.18 7.52
C ARG A 207 14.57 28.31 6.50
N GLY A 208 14.60 29.45 5.79
CA GLY A 208 15.62 29.76 4.80
C GLY A 208 15.29 29.14 3.45
N ASN A 209 16.31 28.74 2.70
CA ASN A 209 16.13 28.10 1.40
C ASN A 209 15.87 26.61 1.58
N VAL A 210 14.71 26.14 1.14
CA VAL A 210 14.23 24.78 1.35
C VAL A 210 14.25 23.99 0.05
N ALA A 211 15.02 22.92 0.02
CA ALA A 211 15.06 21.97 -1.10
C ALA A 211 13.98 20.90 -0.98
N PHE A 212 13.27 20.60 -2.08
CA PHE A 212 12.27 19.54 -2.16
C PHE A 212 12.77 18.40 -3.06
N LEU A 213 13.02 17.24 -2.46
CA LEU A 213 13.68 16.09 -3.08
C LEU A 213 12.83 14.81 -3.01
N GLY A 214 13.20 13.83 -3.84
CA GLY A 214 12.56 12.52 -3.88
C GLY A 214 11.33 12.45 -4.78
N GLY A 215 10.89 11.22 -5.07
CA GLY A 215 9.86 10.93 -6.08
C GLY A 215 8.54 11.66 -5.84
N PRO A 216 7.86 11.49 -4.69
CA PRO A 216 6.63 12.20 -4.35
C PRO A 216 6.70 13.72 -4.54
N LEU A 217 7.75 14.39 -4.06
CA LEU A 217 7.88 15.85 -4.19
C LEU A 217 8.25 16.31 -5.61
N HIS A 218 8.82 15.42 -6.40
CA HIS A 218 9.10 15.65 -7.82
C HIS A 218 7.82 15.53 -8.67
N PHE A 219 7.10 14.41 -8.57
CA PHE A 219 5.96 14.09 -9.44
C PHE A 219 4.62 14.69 -8.96
N LEU A 220 4.43 14.92 -7.65
CA LEU A 220 3.17 15.37 -7.07
C LEU A 220 3.22 16.87 -6.78
N THR A 221 2.89 17.68 -7.79
CA THR A 221 2.93 19.14 -7.71
C THR A 221 2.07 19.73 -6.59
N GLU A 222 0.89 19.16 -6.34
CA GLU A 222 -0.03 19.65 -5.31
C GLU A 222 0.46 19.29 -3.90
N LEU A 223 1.17 18.18 -3.73
CA LEU A 223 1.86 17.87 -2.47
C LEU A 223 2.95 18.90 -2.17
N LYS A 224 3.79 19.21 -3.16
CA LYS A 224 4.83 20.25 -3.02
C LYS A 224 4.23 21.62 -2.70
N LYS A 225 3.15 22.01 -3.39
CA LYS A 225 2.41 23.25 -3.07
C LYS A 225 1.84 23.25 -1.65
N ALA A 226 1.37 22.11 -1.16
CA ALA A 226 0.90 21.98 0.22
C ALA A 226 2.03 22.20 1.24
N PHE A 227 3.25 21.70 0.99
CA PHE A 227 4.43 22.04 1.80
C PHE A 227 4.73 23.54 1.76
N ILE A 228 4.82 24.13 0.57
CA ILE A 228 5.12 25.56 0.38
C ILE A 228 4.10 26.42 1.14
N ARG A 229 2.80 26.13 1.00
CA ARG A 229 1.72 26.82 1.73
C ARG A 229 1.86 26.68 3.25
N THR A 230 2.15 25.48 3.74
CA THR A 230 2.22 25.20 5.19
C THR A 230 3.45 25.87 5.82
N LEU A 231 4.58 25.85 5.12
CA LEU A 231 5.83 26.48 5.54
C LEU A 231 5.87 27.99 5.27
N LYS A 232 4.91 28.52 4.49
CA LYS A 232 4.83 29.93 4.08
C LYS A 232 6.10 30.41 3.36
N LEU A 233 6.64 29.57 2.48
CA LEU A 233 7.84 29.89 1.70
C LEU A 233 7.48 30.85 0.56
N SER A 234 8.35 31.82 0.31
CA SER A 234 8.33 32.62 -0.91
C SER A 234 9.02 31.90 -2.07
N ASP A 235 8.78 32.33 -3.31
CA ASP A 235 9.30 31.66 -4.51
C ASP A 235 10.84 31.61 -4.54
N ASP A 236 11.53 32.61 -3.99
CA ASP A 236 12.99 32.66 -3.87
C ASP A 236 13.57 31.70 -2.81
N GLN A 237 12.74 31.24 -1.88
CA GLN A 237 13.13 30.27 -0.84
C GLN A 237 12.94 28.82 -1.28
N VAL A 238 12.26 28.58 -2.41
CA VAL A 238 11.95 27.22 -2.89
C VAL A 238 13.04 26.73 -3.84
N ILE A 239 13.74 25.67 -3.43
CA ILE A 239 14.69 24.96 -4.27
C ILE A 239 14.02 23.67 -4.75
N ALA A 240 13.66 23.62 -6.03
CA ALA A 240 13.02 22.45 -6.64
C ALA A 240 13.79 22.02 -7.90
N PRO A 241 14.85 21.20 -7.76
CA PRO A 241 15.66 20.78 -8.90
C PRO A 241 14.86 20.00 -9.95
N GLU A 242 15.24 20.14 -11.23
CA GLU A 242 14.58 19.44 -12.35
C GLU A 242 14.66 17.91 -12.19
N HIS A 243 15.77 17.38 -11.66
CA HIS A 243 15.97 15.95 -11.42
C HIS A 243 15.94 15.59 -9.93
N SER A 244 15.08 16.24 -9.14
CA SER A 244 15.02 16.05 -7.68
C SER A 244 14.74 14.61 -7.22
N HIS A 245 14.15 13.77 -8.07
CA HIS A 245 13.95 12.34 -7.80
C HIS A 245 15.24 11.50 -7.94
N LEU A 246 16.25 11.98 -8.66
CA LEU A 246 17.54 11.31 -8.92
C LEU A 246 18.67 11.82 -8.01
N PHE A 247 18.39 12.74 -7.11
CA PHE A 247 19.42 13.51 -6.39
C PHE A 247 20.41 12.65 -5.60
N ALA A 248 19.93 11.60 -4.93
CA ALA A 248 20.78 10.64 -4.22
C ALA A 248 21.71 9.87 -5.19
N ALA A 249 21.22 9.47 -6.37
CA ALA A 249 22.03 8.81 -7.39
C ALA A 249 23.08 9.77 -7.98
N ILE A 250 22.70 11.02 -8.29
CA ILE A 250 23.65 12.05 -8.75
C ILE A 250 24.76 12.24 -7.71
N GLY A 251 24.38 12.42 -6.45
CA GLY A 251 25.31 12.55 -5.34
C GLY A 251 26.23 11.33 -5.15
N ALA A 252 25.71 10.12 -5.38
CA ALA A 252 26.51 8.91 -5.35
C ALA A 252 27.55 8.90 -6.47
N ALA A 253 27.16 9.29 -7.69
CA ALA A 253 28.08 9.41 -8.82
C ALA A 253 29.20 10.44 -8.54
N MET A 254 28.87 11.58 -7.93
CA MET A 254 29.85 12.61 -7.55
C MET A 254 30.84 12.14 -6.47
N ASN A 255 30.49 11.12 -5.69
CA ASN A 255 31.36 10.51 -4.68
C ASN A 255 32.16 9.30 -5.23
N ALA A 256 32.22 9.12 -6.54
CA ALA A 256 32.95 8.02 -7.17
C ALA A 256 34.46 8.09 -6.91
N ASN A 257 35.06 6.94 -6.63
CA ASN A 257 36.51 6.79 -6.62
C ASN A 257 36.98 6.43 -8.05
N PRO A 258 37.76 7.30 -8.72
CA PRO A 258 38.28 7.03 -10.06
C PRO A 258 39.20 5.80 -10.11
N GLU A 259 39.73 5.29 -9.01
CA GLU A 259 40.56 4.08 -9.06
C GLU A 259 39.72 2.80 -9.20
N ILE A 260 38.43 2.86 -8.84
CA ILE A 260 37.52 1.72 -8.85
C ILE A 260 36.62 1.84 -10.08
N THR A 261 36.91 1.05 -11.12
CA THR A 261 36.18 1.08 -12.38
C THR A 261 35.73 -0.29 -12.83
N THR A 262 34.67 -0.30 -13.62
CA THR A 262 34.12 -1.48 -14.27
C THR A 262 33.42 -1.07 -15.55
N ASP A 263 33.18 -2.03 -16.43
CA ASP A 263 32.36 -1.84 -17.62
C ASP A 263 30.87 -2.07 -17.27
N ILE A 264 29.96 -1.41 -18.00
CA ILE A 264 28.51 -1.55 -17.77
C ILE A 264 28.09 -3.01 -18.03
N SER A 265 28.63 -3.65 -19.07
CA SER A 265 28.39 -5.07 -19.37
C SER A 265 28.73 -5.98 -18.20
N SER A 266 29.86 -5.74 -17.52
CA SER A 266 30.30 -6.53 -16.37
C SER A 266 29.36 -6.39 -15.16
N LEU A 267 28.77 -5.19 -14.95
CA LEU A 267 27.76 -4.98 -13.92
C LEU A 267 26.46 -5.72 -14.25
N HIS A 268 25.99 -5.58 -15.49
CA HIS A 268 24.81 -6.29 -15.99
C HIS A 268 24.95 -7.80 -15.81
N ASP A 269 26.05 -8.38 -16.29
CA ASP A 269 26.25 -9.83 -16.26
C ASP A 269 26.30 -10.37 -14.83
N LYS A 270 26.97 -9.67 -13.90
CA LYS A 270 26.96 -10.06 -12.48
C LYS A 270 25.55 -10.09 -11.89
N LEU A 271 24.72 -9.12 -12.24
CA LEU A 271 23.34 -9.05 -11.75
C LEU A 271 22.46 -10.14 -12.40
N SER A 272 22.63 -10.41 -13.69
CA SER A 272 21.85 -11.42 -14.43
C SER A 272 22.14 -12.86 -14.00
N HIS A 273 23.33 -13.16 -13.47
CA HIS A 273 23.67 -14.51 -13.00
C HIS A 273 23.20 -14.81 -11.56
N GLY A 274 22.56 -13.85 -10.89
CA GLY A 274 21.96 -13.99 -9.57
C GLY A 274 22.95 -13.93 -8.42
N ILE A 275 22.72 -13.00 -7.48
CA ILE A 275 23.51 -12.91 -6.25
C ILE A 275 22.79 -13.73 -5.15
N LYS A 276 23.40 -14.83 -4.70
CA LYS A 276 22.88 -15.61 -3.56
C LYS A 276 23.08 -14.80 -2.27
N MET A 277 21.97 -14.44 -1.63
CA MET A 277 21.96 -13.74 -0.35
C MET A 277 21.75 -14.74 0.79
N ASP A 278 22.41 -14.51 1.93
CA ASP A 278 22.18 -15.31 3.14
C ASP A 278 20.80 -14.97 3.73
N PHE A 279 20.05 -16.01 4.15
CA PHE A 279 18.74 -15.85 4.79
C PHE A 279 18.91 -15.63 6.31
N GLU A 280 18.37 -14.51 6.82
CA GLU A 280 18.30 -14.20 8.25
C GLU A 280 16.87 -14.40 8.82
N VAL A 281 15.82 -14.47 7.98
CA VAL A 281 14.44 -14.62 8.48
C VAL A 281 14.08 -16.09 8.81
N ASN A 282 13.48 -16.30 9.99
CA ASN A 282 12.95 -17.59 10.44
C ASN A 282 11.86 -18.14 9.51
N ARG A 283 11.76 -19.47 9.42
CA ARG A 283 10.78 -20.21 8.62
C ARG A 283 9.69 -20.83 9.49
N MET A 284 8.53 -21.08 8.90
CA MET A 284 7.37 -21.76 9.53
C MET A 284 7.01 -23.04 8.77
N GLU A 285 6.13 -23.85 9.35
CA GLU A 285 5.55 -25.01 8.67
C GLU A 285 4.61 -24.59 7.53
N PRO A 286 4.51 -25.36 6.43
CA PRO A 286 3.51 -25.17 5.37
C PRO A 286 2.06 -25.15 5.91
N LEU A 287 1.17 -24.39 5.26
CA LEU A 287 -0.26 -24.35 5.60
C LEU A 287 -0.92 -25.73 5.50
N PHE A 288 -0.51 -26.50 4.48
CA PHE A 288 -0.92 -27.88 4.23
C PHE A 288 0.32 -28.71 3.95
N ALA A 289 0.37 -29.92 4.49
CA ALA A 289 1.52 -30.81 4.27
C ALA A 289 1.59 -31.28 2.81
N ASP A 290 0.43 -31.55 2.20
CA ASP A 290 0.27 -31.99 0.82
C ASP A 290 -1.14 -31.68 0.28
N GLU A 291 -1.40 -32.09 -0.95
CA GLU A 291 -2.70 -31.89 -1.62
C GLU A 291 -3.84 -32.69 -0.96
N ALA A 292 -3.53 -33.85 -0.35
CA ALA A 292 -4.54 -34.64 0.34
C ALA A 292 -5.02 -33.98 1.64
N ASP A 293 -4.11 -33.35 2.37
CA ASP A 293 -4.43 -32.53 3.55
C ASP A 293 -5.32 -31.32 3.18
N TYR A 294 -5.02 -30.66 2.06
CA TYR A 294 -5.85 -29.56 1.54
C TYR A 294 -7.26 -30.02 1.12
N GLU A 295 -7.39 -31.16 0.45
CA GLU A 295 -8.71 -31.69 0.08
C GLU A 295 -9.51 -32.13 1.31
N ALA A 296 -8.87 -32.76 2.31
CA ALA A 296 -9.51 -33.11 3.58
C ALA A 296 -10.01 -31.86 4.32
N PHE A 297 -9.24 -30.76 4.30
CA PHE A 297 -9.68 -29.47 4.82
C PHE A 297 -10.92 -28.95 4.08
N LYS A 298 -10.94 -28.98 2.74
CA LYS A 298 -12.08 -28.52 1.94
C LYS A 298 -13.34 -29.31 2.22
N GLU A 299 -13.25 -30.64 2.24
CA GLU A 299 -14.39 -31.51 2.55
C GLU A 299 -14.97 -31.26 3.94
N ARG A 300 -14.10 -31.01 4.93
CA ARG A 300 -14.54 -30.68 6.30
C ARG A 300 -15.29 -29.35 6.36
N HIS A 301 -14.82 -28.32 5.65
CA HIS A 301 -15.45 -27.00 5.67
C HIS A 301 -16.73 -26.95 4.85
N ALA A 302 -16.80 -27.67 3.73
CA ALA A 302 -17.97 -27.74 2.86
C ALA A 302 -19.23 -28.32 3.55
N LYS A 303 -19.09 -28.92 4.73
CA LYS A 303 -20.23 -29.38 5.56
C LYS A 303 -21.01 -28.24 6.21
N HIS A 304 -20.37 -27.10 6.45
CA HIS A 304 -20.97 -25.97 7.15
C HIS A 304 -21.48 -24.94 6.13
N THR A 305 -22.58 -25.24 5.46
CA THR A 305 -23.16 -24.36 4.44
C THR A 305 -24.62 -24.07 4.72
N VAL A 306 -25.05 -22.84 4.49
CA VAL A 306 -26.46 -22.45 4.55
C VAL A 306 -27.30 -23.22 3.53
N LYS A 307 -28.58 -23.44 3.83
CA LYS A 307 -29.54 -23.99 2.89
C LYS A 307 -29.67 -23.05 1.69
N LYS A 308 -29.40 -23.54 0.48
CA LYS A 308 -29.54 -22.77 -0.77
C LYS A 308 -30.77 -23.24 -1.53
N GLY A 309 -31.47 -22.30 -2.17
CA GLY A 309 -32.57 -22.57 -3.08
C GLY A 309 -32.29 -21.98 -4.45
N ASN A 310 -33.05 -22.41 -5.47
CA ASN A 310 -32.98 -21.83 -6.80
C ASN A 310 -34.02 -20.71 -6.93
N LEU A 311 -33.59 -19.46 -7.08
CA LEU A 311 -34.51 -18.32 -7.25
C LEU A 311 -35.46 -18.51 -8.43
N ALA A 312 -35.02 -19.13 -9.54
CA ALA A 312 -35.84 -19.29 -10.73
C ALA A 312 -37.03 -20.26 -10.54
N GLU A 313 -36.93 -21.16 -9.55
CA GLU A 313 -37.95 -22.16 -9.21
C GLU A 313 -38.75 -21.78 -7.96
N TYR A 314 -38.40 -20.67 -7.31
CA TYR A 314 -39.04 -20.22 -6.08
C TYR A 314 -40.37 -19.53 -6.37
N GLU A 315 -41.34 -19.68 -5.46
CA GLU A 315 -42.63 -18.98 -5.50
C GLU A 315 -42.96 -18.42 -4.11
N GLY A 316 -43.56 -17.23 -4.05
CA GLY A 316 -44.01 -16.62 -2.79
C GLY A 316 -43.19 -15.41 -2.34
N ASN A 317 -43.17 -15.14 -1.04
CA ASN A 317 -42.49 -13.95 -0.53
C ASN A 317 -40.99 -14.22 -0.31
N CYS A 318 -40.19 -13.18 -0.45
CA CYS A 318 -38.77 -13.19 -0.12
C CYS A 318 -38.34 -11.85 0.47
N PHE A 319 -37.12 -11.82 1.00
CA PHE A 319 -36.52 -10.68 1.70
C PHE A 319 -35.21 -10.28 1.03
N LEU A 320 -34.95 -8.98 0.99
CA LEU A 320 -33.73 -8.40 0.43
C LEU A 320 -32.82 -7.88 1.55
N GLY A 321 -31.59 -8.39 1.60
CA GLY A 321 -30.52 -7.89 2.47
C GLY A 321 -29.41 -7.24 1.67
N ILE A 322 -28.94 -6.05 2.08
CA ILE A 322 -27.78 -5.37 1.50
C ILE A 322 -26.75 -5.08 2.59
N ASP A 323 -25.59 -5.72 2.53
CA ASP A 323 -24.43 -5.36 3.35
C ASP A 323 -23.53 -4.40 2.55
N ALA A 324 -23.50 -3.14 2.98
CA ALA A 324 -22.65 -2.10 2.43
C ALA A 324 -21.39 -1.96 3.29
N GLY A 325 -20.52 -2.96 3.23
CA GLY A 325 -19.22 -2.94 3.89
C GLY A 325 -18.25 -1.90 3.32
N SER A 326 -17.15 -1.72 4.03
CA SER A 326 -16.09 -0.75 3.67
C SER A 326 -15.40 -1.08 2.34
N THR A 327 -15.07 -2.35 2.09
CA THR A 327 -14.42 -2.80 0.84
C THR A 327 -15.40 -3.42 -0.16
N THR A 328 -16.44 -4.10 0.31
CA THR A 328 -17.33 -4.91 -0.55
C THR A 328 -18.77 -4.54 -0.34
N THR A 329 -19.60 -4.71 -1.38
CA THR A 329 -21.06 -4.73 -1.25
C THR A 329 -21.55 -6.15 -1.47
N LYS A 330 -22.38 -6.63 -0.55
CA LYS A 330 -23.04 -7.92 -0.65
C LYS A 330 -24.55 -7.71 -0.74
N VAL A 331 -25.22 -8.52 -1.56
CA VAL A 331 -26.68 -8.53 -1.66
C VAL A 331 -27.17 -9.96 -1.59
N ALA A 332 -28.21 -10.21 -0.80
CA ALA A 332 -28.83 -11.52 -0.66
C ALA A 332 -30.35 -11.43 -0.83
N ILE A 333 -30.91 -12.40 -1.55
CA ILE A 333 -32.35 -12.68 -1.51
C ILE A 333 -32.55 -13.96 -0.70
N VAL A 334 -33.39 -13.86 0.32
CA VAL A 334 -33.67 -14.94 1.27
C VAL A 334 -35.15 -15.31 1.22
N GLY A 335 -35.46 -16.60 1.14
CA GLY A 335 -36.83 -17.12 1.17
C GLY A 335 -37.48 -17.04 2.56
N GLU A 336 -38.78 -17.32 2.65
CA GLU A 336 -39.51 -17.36 3.93
C GLU A 336 -39.02 -18.45 4.88
N ASP A 337 -38.42 -19.52 4.34
CA ASP A 337 -37.80 -20.60 5.11
C ASP A 337 -36.33 -20.32 5.49
N GLY A 338 -35.82 -19.12 5.19
CA GLY A 338 -34.43 -18.74 5.43
C GLY A 338 -33.43 -19.28 4.40
N SER A 339 -33.88 -19.92 3.32
CA SER A 339 -32.99 -20.37 2.25
C SER A 339 -32.39 -19.20 1.47
N LEU A 340 -31.10 -19.30 1.15
CA LEU A 340 -30.41 -18.32 0.29
C LEU A 340 -30.77 -18.60 -1.17
N LEU A 341 -31.55 -17.72 -1.79
CA LEU A 341 -32.05 -17.86 -3.17
C LEU A 341 -31.14 -17.19 -4.19
N TYR A 342 -30.53 -16.07 -3.80
CA TYR A 342 -29.58 -15.34 -4.63
C TYR A 342 -28.53 -14.68 -3.74
N SER A 343 -27.30 -14.62 -4.24
CA SER A 343 -26.20 -13.93 -3.58
C SER A 343 -25.36 -13.18 -4.60
N PHE A 344 -24.99 -11.96 -4.25
CA PHE A 344 -24.05 -11.14 -4.99
C PHE A 344 -22.96 -10.68 -4.04
N TYR A 345 -21.70 -10.72 -4.51
CA TYR A 345 -20.54 -10.24 -3.80
C TYR A 345 -19.63 -9.52 -4.80
N SER A 346 -19.29 -8.27 -4.50
CA SER A 346 -18.35 -7.51 -5.32
C SER A 346 -17.60 -6.50 -4.48
N ASN A 347 -16.35 -6.22 -4.86
CA ASN A 347 -15.66 -5.01 -4.43
C ASN A 347 -16.50 -3.78 -4.83
N ASN A 348 -16.67 -2.85 -3.89
CA ASN A 348 -17.49 -1.66 -4.10
C ASN A 348 -16.73 -0.51 -4.78
N ASN A 349 -15.38 -0.61 -4.85
CA ASN A 349 -14.45 0.36 -5.45
C ASN A 349 -14.70 1.82 -4.99
N GLY A 350 -15.04 2.01 -3.71
CA GLY A 350 -15.35 3.30 -3.11
C GLY A 350 -16.75 3.84 -3.46
N SER A 351 -17.61 3.04 -4.09
CA SER A 351 -18.98 3.42 -4.43
C SER A 351 -19.97 2.29 -4.10
N PRO A 352 -20.31 2.09 -2.81
CA PRO A 352 -21.25 1.06 -2.37
C PRO A 352 -22.63 1.22 -3.02
N LEU A 353 -23.12 2.46 -3.17
CA LEU A 353 -24.42 2.72 -3.80
C LEU A 353 -24.47 2.27 -5.26
N LYS A 354 -23.45 2.60 -6.07
CA LYS A 354 -23.40 2.19 -7.48
C LYS A 354 -23.36 0.66 -7.60
N THR A 355 -22.64 0.00 -6.71
CA THR A 355 -22.49 -1.46 -6.69
C THR A 355 -23.80 -2.13 -6.28
N ALA A 356 -24.50 -1.61 -5.27
CA ALA A 356 -25.83 -2.07 -4.87
C ALA A 356 -26.86 -1.93 -6.01
N ILE A 357 -26.88 -0.77 -6.69
CA ILE A 357 -27.78 -0.53 -7.84
C ILE A 357 -27.53 -1.55 -8.96
N ARG A 358 -26.26 -1.87 -9.25
CA ARG A 358 -25.93 -2.91 -10.25
C ARG A 358 -26.53 -4.26 -9.88
N SER A 359 -26.34 -4.71 -8.63
CA SER A 359 -26.91 -5.98 -8.18
C SER A 359 -28.43 -5.98 -8.18
N LEU A 360 -29.08 -4.87 -7.83
CA LEU A 360 -30.54 -4.80 -7.86
C LEU A 360 -31.09 -4.91 -9.28
N LYS A 361 -30.44 -4.29 -10.27
CA LYS A 361 -30.83 -4.44 -11.67
C LYS A 361 -30.78 -5.91 -12.10
N GLU A 362 -29.69 -6.60 -11.77
CA GLU A 362 -29.56 -8.04 -12.04
C GLU A 362 -30.67 -8.86 -11.37
N ILE A 363 -30.96 -8.58 -10.08
CA ILE A 363 -32.06 -9.24 -9.36
C ILE A 363 -33.39 -9.02 -10.08
N TYR A 364 -33.74 -7.79 -10.43
CA TYR A 364 -35.01 -7.49 -11.11
C TYR A 364 -35.12 -8.11 -12.52
N GLU A 365 -34.00 -8.38 -13.19
CA GLU A 365 -33.99 -9.08 -14.48
C GLU A 365 -34.31 -10.58 -14.34
N ILE A 366 -33.88 -11.20 -13.23
CA ILE A 366 -34.05 -12.65 -12.99
C ILE A 366 -35.19 -13.00 -12.02
N LEU A 367 -35.81 -12.01 -11.37
CA LEU A 367 -36.86 -12.22 -10.37
C LEU A 367 -38.13 -12.79 -11.03
N PRO A 368 -38.59 -13.99 -10.64
CA PRO A 368 -39.83 -14.55 -11.19
C PRO A 368 -41.06 -13.70 -10.84
N LYS A 369 -42.06 -13.68 -11.72
CA LYS A 369 -43.27 -12.84 -11.58
C LYS A 369 -44.12 -13.17 -10.34
N ASN A 370 -44.04 -14.41 -9.87
CA ASN A 370 -44.73 -14.97 -8.71
C ASN A 370 -43.90 -14.85 -7.42
N VAL A 371 -42.72 -14.24 -7.48
CA VAL A 371 -41.89 -13.94 -6.31
C VAL A 371 -42.01 -12.46 -5.96
N LYS A 372 -42.21 -12.17 -4.67
CA LYS A 372 -42.34 -10.79 -4.19
C LYS A 372 -41.34 -10.50 -3.08
N ILE A 373 -40.52 -9.48 -3.27
CA ILE A 373 -39.71 -8.91 -2.18
C ILE A 373 -40.67 -8.13 -1.28
N VAL A 374 -40.88 -8.61 -0.05
CA VAL A 374 -41.86 -8.02 0.89
C VAL A 374 -41.23 -7.11 1.95
N ARG A 375 -39.92 -7.22 2.16
CA ARG A 375 -39.16 -6.36 3.06
C ARG A 375 -37.69 -6.29 2.62
N SER A 376 -37.05 -5.18 2.95
CA SER A 376 -35.67 -4.89 2.61
C SER A 376 -34.93 -4.23 3.78
N CYS A 377 -33.67 -4.64 3.98
CA CYS A 377 -32.84 -4.13 5.06
C CYS A 377 -31.40 -3.91 4.57
N SER A 378 -30.75 -2.86 5.04
CA SER A 378 -29.30 -2.67 4.88
C SER A 378 -28.53 -2.78 6.18
N THR A 379 -27.24 -3.10 6.07
CA THR A 379 -26.27 -3.09 7.16
C THR A 379 -24.87 -2.70 6.68
N GLY A 380 -23.89 -2.69 7.58
CA GLY A 380 -22.50 -2.29 7.32
C GLY A 380 -22.28 -0.77 7.35
N TYR A 381 -21.05 -0.35 7.05
CA TYR A 381 -20.63 1.06 7.10
C TYR A 381 -21.49 2.01 6.24
N GLY A 382 -22.00 1.52 5.11
CA GLY A 382 -22.84 2.27 4.19
C GLY A 382 -24.34 2.16 4.45
N GLU A 383 -24.77 1.57 5.57
CA GLU A 383 -26.18 1.30 5.89
C GLU A 383 -27.07 2.52 5.67
N ALA A 384 -26.80 3.62 6.38
CA ALA A 384 -27.63 4.83 6.31
C ALA A 384 -27.71 5.41 4.89
N LEU A 385 -26.60 5.37 4.13
CA LEU A 385 -26.54 5.83 2.75
C LEU A 385 -27.42 4.97 1.84
N ILE A 386 -27.28 3.64 1.93
CA ILE A 386 -28.04 2.70 1.10
C ILE A 386 -29.53 2.75 1.44
N LYS A 387 -29.87 2.75 2.73
CA LYS A 387 -31.25 2.86 3.19
C LYS A 387 -31.93 4.11 2.65
N ALA A 388 -31.27 5.27 2.77
CA ALA A 388 -31.82 6.53 2.30
C ALA A 388 -31.91 6.58 0.76
N ALA A 389 -30.89 6.13 0.05
CA ALA A 389 -30.82 6.23 -1.40
C ALA A 389 -31.77 5.27 -2.13
N LEU A 390 -32.00 4.09 -1.57
CA LEU A 390 -32.85 3.04 -2.17
C LEU A 390 -34.23 2.94 -1.50
N VAL A 391 -34.49 3.75 -0.48
CA VAL A 391 -35.74 3.77 0.30
C VAL A 391 -36.04 2.38 0.88
N LEU A 392 -35.04 1.76 1.51
CA LEU A 392 -35.21 0.45 2.15
C LEU A 392 -36.10 0.57 3.39
N ASP A 393 -36.77 -0.52 3.73
CA ASP A 393 -37.72 -0.53 4.86
C ASP A 393 -36.97 -0.35 6.19
N GLU A 394 -35.82 -1.02 6.33
CA GLU A 394 -35.07 -1.09 7.58
C GLU A 394 -33.57 -0.90 7.40
N GLY A 395 -32.92 -0.61 8.52
CA GLY A 395 -31.48 -0.53 8.66
C GLY A 395 -31.12 -1.20 9.97
N GLU A 396 -30.13 -2.09 9.95
CA GLU A 396 -29.76 -2.92 11.10
C GLU A 396 -28.26 -2.82 11.37
N VAL A 397 -27.90 -2.89 12.65
CA VAL A 397 -26.49 -2.90 13.05
C VAL A 397 -25.86 -4.22 12.63
N GLU A 398 -24.69 -4.16 12.01
CA GLU A 398 -24.02 -5.33 11.40
C GLU A 398 -23.80 -6.48 12.39
N THR A 399 -23.43 -6.17 13.63
CA THR A 399 -23.22 -7.19 14.69
C THR A 399 -24.51 -7.91 15.06
N VAL A 400 -25.65 -7.23 15.01
CA VAL A 400 -26.98 -7.80 15.25
C VAL A 400 -27.39 -8.67 14.07
N ALA A 401 -27.15 -8.20 12.84
CA ALA A 401 -27.38 -8.99 11.62
C ALA A 401 -26.54 -10.29 11.61
N HIS A 402 -25.25 -10.21 12.00
CA HIS A 402 -24.39 -11.39 12.16
C HIS A 402 -24.96 -12.37 13.18
N TYR A 403 -25.37 -11.89 14.35
CA TYR A 403 -25.95 -12.74 15.39
C TYR A 403 -27.21 -13.45 14.89
N HIS A 404 -28.15 -12.74 14.26
CA HIS A 404 -29.37 -13.35 13.73
C HIS A 404 -29.08 -14.43 12.68
N ALA A 405 -28.13 -14.17 11.77
CA ALA A 405 -27.73 -15.15 10.76
C ALA A 405 -27.04 -16.38 11.39
N ALA A 406 -26.14 -16.16 12.35
CA ALA A 406 -25.43 -17.23 13.05
C ALA A 406 -26.37 -18.09 13.90
N ALA A 407 -27.26 -17.48 14.68
CA ALA A 407 -28.23 -18.20 15.51
C ALA A 407 -29.28 -18.97 14.69
N PHE A 408 -29.57 -18.51 13.46
CA PHE A 408 -30.42 -19.26 12.54
C PHE A 408 -29.72 -20.53 12.02
N PHE A 409 -28.41 -20.44 11.76
CA PHE A 409 -27.60 -21.56 11.26
C PHE A 409 -27.20 -22.55 12.39
N GLU A 410 -26.81 -22.02 13.54
CA GLU A 410 -26.39 -22.75 14.74
C GLU A 410 -27.03 -22.10 15.97
N PRO A 411 -28.17 -22.64 16.48
CA PRO A 411 -28.91 -22.05 17.59
C PRO A 411 -28.10 -21.91 18.89
N ASP A 412 -27.08 -22.75 19.09
CA ASP A 412 -26.23 -22.74 20.28
C ASP A 412 -24.92 -21.93 20.09
N VAL A 413 -24.86 -21.05 19.07
CA VAL A 413 -23.68 -20.22 18.80
C VAL A 413 -23.32 -19.33 20.00
N ASP A 414 -22.09 -19.46 20.48
CA ASP A 414 -21.57 -18.71 21.63
C ASP A 414 -20.53 -17.64 21.24
N CYS A 415 -19.94 -17.75 20.05
CA CYS A 415 -18.95 -16.82 19.53
C CYS A 415 -19.00 -16.72 18.00
N ILE A 416 -18.92 -15.49 17.48
CA ILE A 416 -18.80 -15.20 16.05
C ILE A 416 -17.50 -14.45 15.83
N LEU A 417 -16.66 -14.96 14.92
CA LEU A 417 -15.47 -14.30 14.43
C LEU A 417 -15.72 -13.86 12.99
N ASP A 418 -15.70 -12.56 12.75
CA ASP A 418 -15.82 -11.94 11.44
C ASP A 418 -14.50 -11.28 11.07
N ILE A 419 -13.90 -11.68 9.95
CA ILE A 419 -12.71 -11.03 9.39
C ILE A 419 -13.15 -10.28 8.14
N GLY A 420 -13.37 -8.98 8.31
CA GLY A 420 -13.79 -8.07 7.26
C GLY A 420 -12.63 -7.54 6.42
N GLY A 421 -12.97 -6.63 5.51
CA GLY A 421 -11.98 -5.93 4.68
C GLY A 421 -11.11 -4.99 5.50
N GLN A 422 -11.70 -4.14 6.35
CA GLN A 422 -10.97 -3.13 7.13
C GLN A 422 -10.90 -3.45 8.62
N ASP A 423 -11.86 -4.21 9.15
CA ASP A 423 -11.98 -4.55 10.56
C ASP A 423 -12.14 -6.06 10.75
N MET A 424 -12.00 -6.48 12.00
CA MET A 424 -12.37 -7.82 12.47
C MET A 424 -13.18 -7.69 13.75
N LYS A 425 -14.12 -8.60 13.94
CA LYS A 425 -15.07 -8.58 15.04
C LYS A 425 -15.09 -9.93 15.74
N CYS A 426 -14.98 -9.90 17.06
CA CYS A 426 -15.24 -11.05 17.91
C CYS A 426 -16.49 -10.73 18.75
N ILE A 427 -17.59 -11.36 18.39
CA ILE A 427 -18.91 -11.17 19.01
C ILE A 427 -19.12 -12.35 19.96
N LYS A 428 -19.28 -12.09 21.24
CA LYS A 428 -19.63 -13.11 22.24
C LYS A 428 -21.12 -13.08 22.50
N ILE A 429 -21.72 -14.26 22.48
CA ILE A 429 -23.16 -14.45 22.67
C ILE A 429 -23.39 -15.02 24.07
N LYS A 430 -24.35 -14.45 24.78
CA LYS A 430 -24.79 -14.93 26.08
C LYS A 430 -26.30 -14.81 26.19
N ASN A 431 -26.95 -15.87 26.65
CA ASN A 431 -28.42 -15.93 26.80
C ASN A 431 -29.15 -15.54 25.50
N ASN A 432 -28.69 -16.01 24.35
CA ASN A 432 -29.25 -15.71 23.03
C ASN A 432 -29.33 -14.20 22.73
N THR A 433 -28.33 -13.45 23.20
CA THR A 433 -28.14 -12.03 22.92
C THR A 433 -26.66 -11.69 22.78
N VAL A 434 -26.35 -10.63 22.03
CA VAL A 434 -24.98 -10.09 21.92
C VAL A 434 -24.57 -9.51 23.27
N ASP A 435 -23.56 -10.12 23.92
CA ASP A 435 -23.06 -9.72 25.24
C ASP A 435 -21.91 -8.73 25.13
N ASN A 436 -20.93 -9.05 24.27
CA ASN A 436 -19.73 -8.25 24.11
C ASN A 436 -19.23 -8.32 22.66
N VAL A 437 -18.77 -7.18 22.15
CA VAL A 437 -18.16 -7.07 20.83
C VAL A 437 -16.76 -6.50 21.01
N LEU A 438 -15.76 -7.28 20.61
CA LEU A 438 -14.38 -6.82 20.51
C LEU A 438 -14.10 -6.50 19.05
N LEU A 439 -13.70 -5.26 18.80
CA LEU A 439 -13.41 -4.74 17.47
C LEU A 439 -11.94 -4.37 17.37
N ASN A 440 -11.30 -4.70 16.25
CA ASN A 440 -10.03 -4.12 15.86
C ASN A 440 -10.26 -3.17 14.69
N GLU A 441 -10.54 -1.90 15.02
CA GLU A 441 -10.78 -0.82 14.04
C GLU A 441 -9.50 -0.03 13.71
N ALA A 442 -8.48 -0.19 14.56
CA ALA A 442 -7.29 0.66 14.57
C ALA A 442 -6.15 0.10 13.70
N CYS A 443 -6.17 -1.19 13.39
CA CYS A 443 -5.10 -1.87 12.67
C CYS A 443 -5.66 -2.73 11.54
N SER A 444 -5.23 -2.49 10.30
CA SER A 444 -5.48 -3.41 9.17
C SER A 444 -4.76 -4.74 9.36
N SER A 445 -3.88 -4.85 10.36
CA SER A 445 -3.22 -6.09 10.75
C SER A 445 -4.27 -7.14 11.03
N GLY A 446 -4.26 -8.20 10.22
CA GLY A 446 -5.22 -9.30 10.29
C GLY A 446 -6.53 -9.08 9.53
N CYS A 447 -6.69 -8.00 8.75
CA CYS A 447 -7.90 -7.77 7.94
C CYS A 447 -7.66 -8.10 6.46
N GLY A 448 -8.74 -8.35 5.70
CA GLY A 448 -8.65 -8.72 4.29
C GLY A 448 -7.97 -7.67 3.40
N SER A 449 -8.16 -6.38 3.67
CA SER A 449 -7.53 -5.30 2.90
C SER A 449 -6.02 -5.21 3.10
N PHE A 450 -5.50 -5.74 4.20
CA PHE A 450 -4.05 -5.87 4.38
C PHE A 450 -3.51 -6.89 3.39
N ILE A 451 -4.11 -8.09 3.33
CA ILE A 451 -3.74 -9.11 2.33
C ILE A 451 -3.89 -8.56 0.90
N GLU A 452 -4.99 -7.86 0.61
CA GLU A 452 -5.24 -7.24 -0.70
C GLU A 452 -4.16 -6.20 -1.08
N THR A 453 -3.79 -5.33 -0.13
CA THR A 453 -2.77 -4.30 -0.37
C THR A 453 -1.42 -4.93 -0.65
N PHE A 454 -1.06 -6.00 0.06
CA PHE A 454 0.18 -6.73 -0.19
C PHE A 454 0.17 -7.45 -1.54
N ALA A 455 -0.90 -8.15 -1.87
CA ALA A 455 -1.08 -8.81 -3.17
C ALA A 455 -0.84 -7.81 -4.32
N LYS A 456 -1.53 -6.66 -4.28
CA LYS A 456 -1.36 -5.59 -5.29
C LYS A 456 0.07 -5.04 -5.33
N SER A 457 0.72 -4.86 -4.17
CA SER A 457 2.11 -4.39 -4.12
C SER A 457 3.11 -5.35 -4.76
N LEU A 458 2.72 -6.62 -4.91
CA LEU A 458 3.50 -7.68 -5.57
C LEU A 458 2.97 -8.01 -6.97
N ASN A 459 2.03 -7.21 -7.50
CA ASN A 459 1.39 -7.39 -8.78
C ASN A 459 0.57 -8.71 -8.89
N TYR A 460 -0.13 -9.06 -7.82
CA TYR A 460 -1.10 -10.17 -7.75
C TYR A 460 -2.50 -9.66 -7.42
N GLU A 461 -3.50 -10.33 -7.97
CA GLU A 461 -4.87 -10.26 -7.45
C GLU A 461 -4.99 -11.11 -6.18
N ILE A 462 -5.93 -10.75 -5.30
CA ILE A 462 -6.04 -11.39 -3.98
C ILE A 462 -6.35 -12.90 -4.07
N GLU A 463 -7.15 -13.34 -5.05
CA GLU A 463 -7.46 -14.77 -5.19
C GLU A 463 -6.22 -15.56 -5.61
N ASP A 464 -5.40 -15.03 -6.50
CA ASP A 464 -4.19 -15.69 -6.95
C ASP A 464 -3.11 -15.67 -5.87
N PHE A 465 -3.03 -14.57 -5.11
CA PHE A 465 -2.16 -14.46 -3.94
C PHE A 465 -2.50 -15.52 -2.87
N ALA A 466 -3.79 -15.76 -2.63
CA ALA A 466 -4.24 -16.82 -1.73
C ALA A 466 -3.92 -18.23 -2.26
N LYS A 467 -4.09 -18.48 -3.56
CA LYS A 467 -3.78 -19.80 -4.17
C LYS A 467 -2.30 -20.14 -4.08
N VAL A 468 -1.40 -19.20 -4.34
CA VAL A 468 0.05 -19.47 -4.27
C VAL A 468 0.53 -19.74 -2.84
N ALA A 469 -0.20 -19.29 -1.82
CA ALA A 469 0.12 -19.56 -0.42
C ALA A 469 -0.08 -21.03 -0.01
N LEU A 470 -1.07 -21.71 -0.60
CA LEU A 470 -1.53 -23.04 -0.16
C LEU A 470 -0.42 -24.09 -0.19
N PHE A 471 0.46 -24.01 -1.20
CA PHE A 471 1.52 -24.99 -1.45
C PHE A 471 2.92 -24.40 -1.28
N ALA A 472 3.04 -23.32 -0.51
CA ALA A 472 4.33 -22.73 -0.17
C ALA A 472 5.16 -23.73 0.64
N LYS A 473 6.40 -24.00 0.20
CA LYS A 473 7.26 -25.00 0.83
C LYS A 473 7.99 -24.48 2.07
N ASN A 474 8.28 -23.18 2.10
CA ASN A 474 9.10 -22.60 3.17
C ASN A 474 8.51 -21.27 3.65
N PRO A 475 7.29 -21.25 4.24
CA PRO A 475 6.66 -20.02 4.70
C PRO A 475 7.56 -19.20 5.62
N ILE A 476 7.48 -17.87 5.50
CA ILE A 476 8.30 -16.94 6.28
C ILE A 476 7.59 -16.55 7.57
N ASP A 477 8.31 -16.54 8.70
CA ASP A 477 7.82 -15.94 9.94
C ASP A 477 7.88 -14.40 9.87
N LEU A 478 6.76 -13.82 9.45
CA LEU A 478 6.55 -12.37 9.41
C LEU A 478 6.16 -11.79 10.78
N GLY A 479 5.96 -12.63 11.80
CA GLY A 479 5.46 -12.27 13.12
C GLY A 479 4.00 -11.81 13.12
N SER A 480 3.49 -11.49 14.31
CA SER A 480 2.09 -11.05 14.54
C SER A 480 1.98 -9.58 14.97
N ARG A 481 2.98 -8.77 14.62
CA ARG A 481 3.02 -7.33 14.97
C ARG A 481 2.33 -6.48 13.91
N CYS A 482 2.18 -5.18 14.17
CA CYS A 482 1.60 -4.20 13.26
C CYS A 482 2.07 -4.36 11.79
N THR A 483 1.14 -4.14 10.85
CA THR A 483 1.31 -4.11 9.38
C THR A 483 2.59 -3.44 8.90
N VAL A 484 3.06 -2.42 9.60
CA VAL A 484 4.31 -1.70 9.30
C VAL A 484 5.56 -2.58 9.51
N PHE A 485 5.62 -3.30 10.63
CA PHE A 485 6.71 -4.23 10.91
C PHE A 485 6.64 -5.45 10.01
N MET A 486 5.44 -5.94 9.72
CA MET A 486 5.25 -7.00 8.75
C MET A 486 5.75 -6.58 7.36
N ASN A 487 5.41 -5.37 6.89
CA ASN A 487 5.97 -4.82 5.64
C ASN A 487 7.49 -4.86 5.63
N SER A 488 8.11 -4.38 6.70
CA SER A 488 9.58 -4.37 6.82
C SER A 488 10.17 -5.78 6.73
N LYS A 489 9.54 -6.76 7.40
CA LYS A 489 9.96 -8.17 7.34
C LYS A 489 9.71 -8.82 5.99
N VAL A 490 8.58 -8.53 5.32
CA VAL A 490 8.31 -9.00 3.96
C VAL A 490 9.41 -8.49 3.04
N LYS A 491 9.75 -7.20 3.10
CA LYS A 491 10.83 -6.62 2.28
C LYS A 491 12.19 -7.24 2.60
N GLN A 492 12.49 -7.48 3.87
CA GLN A 492 13.71 -8.20 4.26
C GLN A 492 13.74 -9.61 3.68
N ALA A 493 12.67 -10.39 3.86
CA ALA A 493 12.55 -11.72 3.28
C ALA A 493 12.70 -11.71 1.76
N GLN A 494 12.17 -10.68 1.09
CA GLN A 494 12.36 -10.47 -0.35
C GLN A 494 13.80 -10.17 -0.72
N LYS A 495 14.48 -9.29 0.02
CA LYS A 495 15.91 -9.04 -0.15
C LYS A 495 16.68 -10.35 -0.04
N GLU A 496 16.32 -11.21 0.90
CA GLU A 496 16.96 -12.50 1.12
C GLU A 496 16.58 -13.57 0.08
N GLY A 497 15.60 -13.32 -0.80
CA GLY A 497 15.22 -14.22 -1.88
C GLY A 497 14.02 -15.13 -1.57
N ALA A 498 13.17 -14.77 -0.60
CA ALA A 498 11.92 -15.47 -0.34
C ALA A 498 10.96 -15.36 -1.53
N THR A 499 10.28 -16.46 -1.86
CA THR A 499 9.31 -16.46 -2.96
C THR A 499 8.01 -15.76 -2.56
N VAL A 500 7.22 -15.32 -3.54
CA VAL A 500 5.89 -14.75 -3.28
C VAL A 500 4.98 -15.75 -2.56
N ALA A 501 5.09 -17.04 -2.86
CA ALA A 501 4.37 -18.11 -2.18
C ALA A 501 4.73 -18.18 -0.68
N ASP A 502 6.03 -18.17 -0.35
CA ASP A 502 6.50 -18.23 1.04
C ASP A 502 6.04 -17.01 1.85
N ILE A 503 6.02 -15.83 1.23
CA ILE A 503 5.53 -14.59 1.82
C ILE A 503 4.02 -14.63 2.03
N SER A 504 3.26 -15.06 1.01
CA SER A 504 1.80 -15.13 1.08
C SER A 504 1.33 -16.10 2.17
N SER A 505 1.98 -17.26 2.26
CA SER A 505 1.74 -18.24 3.33
C SER A 505 2.12 -17.70 4.71
N GLY A 506 3.26 -17.02 4.83
CA GLY A 506 3.64 -16.33 6.06
C GLY A 506 2.61 -15.28 6.51
N LEU A 507 2.07 -14.50 5.56
CA LEU A 507 1.03 -13.51 5.85
C LEU A 507 -0.27 -14.18 6.32
N ALA A 508 -0.63 -15.34 5.78
CA ALA A 508 -1.80 -16.09 6.21
C ALA A 508 -1.69 -16.60 7.66
N TYR A 509 -0.49 -16.90 8.15
CA TYR A 509 -0.27 -17.21 9.58
C TYR A 509 -0.28 -15.97 10.47
N SER A 510 0.11 -14.81 9.93
CA SER A 510 0.15 -13.55 10.67
C SER A 510 -1.24 -12.96 10.95
N VAL A 511 -2.22 -13.28 10.09
CA VAL A 511 -3.64 -12.96 10.26
C VAL A 511 -4.29 -14.00 11.16
#